data_AF-A0A968IQV5-F1
#
_entry.id   AF-A0A968IQV5-F1
#
_cell.length_a   1.000
_cell.length_b   1.000
_cell.length_c   1.000
_cell.angle_alpha   90.00
_cell.angle_beta   90.00
_cell.angle_gamma   90.00
#
_symmetry.space_group_name_H-M   'P 1'
#
loop_
_entity.id
_entity.type
_entity.pdbx_description
1 polymer ?
#
loop_
_entity_poly.entity_id
_entity_poly.type
_entity_poly.pdbx_seq_one_letter_code
_entity_poly.pdbx_strand_id
1 'polypeptide(L)'
;MKTSTQIITTNSDDNADGIIDSRYLNTKTYDQRGNLLTNVSETDDNADGTIDYRSSSTNTYDQRGNQLTSIYEADNDGDSIIDYRYLNTKPTIKG
;
A
#
# COMPACT_ATOMS: atom_id res chain seq x y z
N MET A 1 -22.24 2.63 5.59
CA MET A 1 -21.04 2.44 6.44
C MET A 1 -19.89 3.13 5.73
N LYS A 2 -19.29 4.18 6.31
CA LYS A 2 -18.23 4.94 5.62
C LYS A 2 -16.87 4.43 6.11
N THR A 3 -16.12 3.76 5.25
CA THR A 3 -14.66 3.65 5.34
C THR A 3 -14.07 4.98 4.90
N SER A 4 -12.94 5.40 5.45
CA SER A 4 -12.21 6.56 4.93
C SER A 4 -11.14 6.10 3.95
N THR A 5 -10.90 6.92 2.94
CA THR A 5 -9.80 6.73 1.98
C THR A 5 -8.90 7.94 2.06
N GLN A 6 -7.60 7.69 2.18
CA GLN A 6 -6.56 8.69 2.08
C GLN A 6 -5.74 8.39 0.83
N ILE A 7 -5.52 9.40 0.00
CA ILE A 7 -4.67 9.33 -1.18
C ILE A 7 -3.61 10.41 -1.04
N ILE A 8 -2.35 10.02 -1.12
CA ILE A 8 -1.19 10.91 -1.10
C ILE A 8 -0.48 10.74 -2.43
N THR A 9 -0.26 11.85 -3.13
CA THR A 9 0.53 11.90 -4.35
C THR A 9 1.70 12.85 -4.13
N THR A 10 2.91 12.37 -4.42
CA THR A 10 4.14 13.16 -4.41
C THR A 10 4.74 13.11 -5.81
N ASN A 11 5.11 14.26 -6.34
CA ASN A 11 5.87 14.36 -7.58
C ASN A 11 7.22 15.00 -7.25
N SER A 12 8.30 14.49 -7.83
CA SER A 12 9.63 15.09 -7.73
C SER A 12 10.03 15.71 -9.06
N ASP A 13 10.67 16.87 -8.98
CA ASP A 13 11.37 17.55 -10.07
C ASP A 13 12.74 17.89 -9.46
N ASP A 14 13.68 16.98 -9.63
CA ASP A 14 14.97 16.98 -8.93
C ASP A 14 15.93 18.01 -9.55
N ASN A 15 15.69 18.38 -10.81
CA ASN A 15 16.51 19.33 -11.55
C ASN A 15 15.89 20.76 -11.63
N ALA A 16 14.66 20.92 -11.14
CA ALA A 16 13.86 22.15 -11.14
C ALA A 16 13.60 22.75 -12.54
N ASP A 17 13.50 21.92 -13.58
CA ASP A 17 13.20 22.34 -14.95
C ASP A 17 11.70 22.45 -15.25
N GLY A 18 10.84 22.08 -14.28
CA GLY A 18 9.39 22.09 -14.39
C GLY A 18 8.81 20.80 -14.96
N ILE A 19 9.63 19.79 -15.25
CA ILE A 19 9.24 18.44 -15.65
C ILE A 19 9.32 17.54 -14.42
N ILE A 20 8.30 16.71 -14.24
CA ILE A 20 8.29 15.72 -13.16
C ILE A 20 9.23 14.59 -13.56
N ASP A 21 10.22 14.29 -12.72
CA ASP A 21 11.16 13.19 -12.88
C ASP A 21 10.59 11.88 -12.32
N SER A 22 9.86 11.92 -11.20
CA SER A 22 9.28 10.74 -10.58
C SER A 22 7.95 11.02 -9.86
N ARG A 23 7.14 9.97 -9.70
CA ARG A 23 5.87 10.01 -8.97
C ARG A 23 5.80 8.90 -7.94
N TYR A 24 5.20 9.25 -6.80
CA TYR A 24 4.84 8.31 -5.76
C TYR A 24 3.36 8.47 -5.42
N LEU A 25 2.64 7.36 -5.40
CA LEU A 25 1.24 7.29 -5.00
C LEU A 25 1.09 6.38 -3.79
N ASN A 26 0.38 6.84 -2.77
CA ASN A 26 0.02 6.03 -1.62
C ASN A 26 -1.47 6.13 -1.32
N THR A 27 -2.17 5.01 -1.45
CA THR A 27 -3.60 4.89 -1.17
C THR A 27 -3.84 4.03 0.06
N LYS A 28 -4.50 4.59 1.06
CA LYS A 28 -4.84 3.91 2.31
C LYS A 28 -6.34 3.90 2.54
N THR A 29 -6.87 2.79 3.05
CA THR A 29 -8.26 2.72 3.51
C THR A 29 -8.32 2.35 4.98
N TYR A 30 -9.32 2.88 5.67
CA TYR A 30 -9.48 2.64 7.11
C TYR A 30 -10.91 2.23 7.47
N ASP A 31 -11.03 1.42 8.51
CA ASP A 31 -12.30 1.16 9.15
C ASP A 31 -12.79 2.39 9.96
N GLN A 32 -13.99 2.29 10.52
CA GLN A 32 -14.60 3.39 11.28
C GLN A 32 -13.87 3.73 12.59
N ARG A 33 -12.99 2.85 13.05
CA ARG A 33 -12.17 3.02 14.26
C ARG A 33 -10.76 3.55 13.92
N GLY A 34 -10.47 3.78 12.65
CA GLY A 34 -9.18 4.26 12.17
C GLY A 34 -8.13 3.16 11.99
N ASN A 35 -8.51 1.88 12.00
CA ASN A 35 -7.58 0.79 11.71
C ASN A 35 -7.34 0.72 10.20
N LEU A 36 -6.07 0.56 9.79
CA LEU A 36 -5.66 0.49 8.38
C LEU A 36 -6.09 -0.83 7.74
N LEU A 37 -7.07 -0.79 6.85
CA LEU A 37 -7.56 -1.97 6.14
C LEU A 37 -6.70 -2.33 4.94
N THR A 38 -6.40 -1.34 4.10
CA THR A 38 -5.52 -1.53 2.93
C THR A 38 -4.51 -0.41 2.82
N ASN A 39 -3.34 -0.72 2.29
CA ASN A 39 -2.31 0.24 1.88
C ASN A 39 -1.75 -0.21 0.53
N VAL A 40 -1.72 0.69 -0.45
CA VAL A 40 -1.10 0.46 -1.75
C VAL A 40 -0.09 1.58 -1.98
N SER A 41 1.16 1.23 -2.26
CA SER A 41 2.22 2.15 -2.63
C SER A 41 2.70 1.84 -4.04
N GLU A 42 2.83 2.86 -4.86
CA GLU A 42 3.26 2.76 -6.25
C GLU A 42 4.30 3.84 -6.54
N THR A 43 5.33 3.46 -7.27
CA THR A 43 6.39 4.36 -7.73
C THR A 43 6.51 4.28 -9.26
N ASP A 44 6.63 5.44 -9.89
CA ASP A 44 6.90 5.68 -11.31
C ASP A 44 8.17 6.54 -11.34
N ASP A 45 9.34 5.89 -11.37
CA ASP A 45 10.66 6.47 -11.12
C ASP A 45 11.14 7.38 -12.25
N ASN A 46 10.56 7.24 -13.46
CA ASN A 46 10.89 8.02 -14.64
C ASN A 46 9.73 8.89 -15.15
N ALA A 47 8.64 8.95 -14.38
CA ALA A 47 7.42 9.69 -14.68
C ALA A 47 6.78 9.37 -16.05
N ASP A 48 7.03 8.19 -16.62
CA ASP A 48 6.50 7.77 -17.92
C ASP A 48 5.07 7.20 -17.83
N GLY A 49 4.57 7.00 -16.60
CA GLY A 49 3.24 6.48 -16.32
C GLY A 49 3.19 4.95 -16.16
N THR A 50 4.32 4.27 -16.31
CA THR A 50 4.52 2.87 -15.93
C THR A 50 4.88 2.82 -14.45
N ILE A 51 4.38 1.81 -13.74
CA ILE A 51 4.75 1.60 -12.35
C ILE A 51 5.97 0.68 -12.33
N ASP A 52 7.09 1.19 -11.83
CA ASP A 52 8.34 0.43 -11.66
C ASP A 52 8.33 -0.40 -10.38
N TYR A 53 7.54 0.02 -9.39
CA TYR A 53 7.44 -0.66 -8.11
C TYR A 53 6.02 -0.56 -7.55
N ARG A 54 5.47 -1.68 -7.09
CA ARG A 54 4.21 -1.72 -6.36
C ARG A 54 4.33 -2.59 -5.12
N SER A 55 3.86 -2.08 -3.99
CA SER A 55 3.55 -2.92 -2.83
C SER A 55 2.16 -2.68 -2.31
N SER A 56 1.58 -3.73 -1.72
CA SER A 56 0.28 -3.64 -1.07
C SER A 56 0.25 -4.40 0.24
N SER A 57 -0.59 -3.93 1.17
CA SER A 57 -0.98 -4.72 2.33
C SER A 57 -2.47 -4.67 2.60
N THR A 58 -3.00 -5.79 3.09
CA THR A 58 -4.39 -5.93 3.54
C THR A 58 -4.42 -6.51 4.94
N ASN A 59 -5.09 -5.82 5.87
CA ASN A 59 -5.15 -6.18 7.27
C ASN A 59 -6.58 -6.47 7.73
N THR A 60 -6.73 -7.37 8.69
CA THR A 60 -8.00 -7.63 9.38
C THR A 60 -7.83 -7.47 10.87
N TYR A 61 -8.93 -7.12 11.55
CA TYR A 61 -8.93 -6.82 12.99
C TYR A 61 -10.10 -7.50 13.68
N ASP A 62 -9.92 -7.85 14.95
CA ASP A 62 -11.04 -8.24 15.81
C ASP A 62 -11.87 -7.02 16.27
N GLN A 63 -12.97 -7.26 16.98
CA GLN A 63 -13.83 -6.20 17.50
C GLN A 63 -13.12 -5.27 18.51
N ARG A 64 -12.01 -5.69 19.10
CA ARG A 64 -11.21 -4.90 20.03
C ARG A 64 -10.13 -4.09 19.31
N GLY A 65 -9.90 -4.34 18.02
CA GLY A 65 -8.91 -3.64 17.19
C GLY A 65 -7.56 -4.34 17.17
N ASN A 66 -7.48 -5.59 17.62
CA ASN A 66 -6.27 -6.38 17.50
C ASN A 66 -6.18 -6.91 16.07
N GLN A 67 -5.05 -6.66 15.40
CA GLN A 67 -4.79 -7.21 14.07
C GLN A 67 -4.75 -8.74 14.12
N LEU A 68 -5.59 -9.38 13.29
CA LEU A 68 -5.70 -10.83 13.15
C LEU A 68 -4.83 -11.34 12.00
N THR A 69 -4.91 -10.68 10.86
CA THR A 69 -4.12 -11.00 9.67
C THR A 69 -3.50 -9.77 9.04
N SER A 70 -2.38 -9.96 8.36
CA SER A 70 -1.80 -9.00 7.42
C SER A 70 -1.19 -9.78 6.26
N ILE A 71 -1.67 -9.50 5.06
CA ILE A 71 -1.06 -9.95 3.82
C ILE A 71 -0.27 -8.78 3.27
N TYR A 72 0.98 -9.01 2.88
CA TYR A 72 1.78 -8.06 2.15
C TYR A 72 2.28 -8.69 0.86
N GLU A 73 2.30 -7.89 -0.19
CA GLU A 73 2.72 -8.27 -1.53
C GLU A 73 3.61 -7.17 -2.11
N ALA A 74 4.64 -7.56 -2.84
CA ALA A 74 5.50 -6.65 -3.59
C ALA A 74 5.77 -7.22 -4.98
N ASP A 75 5.70 -6.32 -5.95
CA ASP A 75 6.14 -6.41 -7.33
C ASP A 75 7.26 -5.36 -7.45
N ASN A 76 8.51 -5.81 -7.47
CA ASN A 76 9.68 -4.93 -7.35
C ASN A 76 10.23 -4.46 -8.69
N ASP A 77 9.80 -5.07 -9.79
CA ASP A 77 10.25 -4.74 -11.15
C ASP A 77 9.12 -4.23 -12.06
N GLY A 78 7.90 -4.10 -11.54
CA GLY A 78 6.78 -3.48 -12.22
C GLY A 78 6.16 -4.38 -13.30
N ASP A 79 6.51 -5.66 -13.34
CA ASP A 79 6.06 -6.60 -14.38
C ASP A 79 4.63 -7.13 -14.14
N SER A 80 3.98 -6.65 -13.07
CA SER A 80 2.65 -7.09 -12.60
C SER A 80 2.61 -8.53 -12.08
N ILE A 81 3.76 -9.13 -11.77
CA ILE A 81 3.93 -10.41 -11.09
C ILE A 81 4.42 -10.13 -9.67
N ILE A 82 3.81 -10.83 -8.70
CA ILE A 82 4.22 -10.69 -7.30
C ILE A 82 5.51 -11.49 -7.08
N ASP A 83 6.61 -10.78 -6.85
CA ASP A 83 7.89 -11.35 -6.44
C ASP A 83 7.84 -11.95 -5.03
N TYR A 84 7.20 -11.22 -4.12
CA TYR A 84 7.23 -11.51 -2.70
C TYR A 84 5.86 -11.35 -2.07
N ARG A 85 5.42 -12.39 -1.36
CA ARG A 85 4.21 -12.39 -0.54
C ARG A 85 4.51 -12.97 0.83
N TYR A 86 4.07 -12.29 1.88
CA TYR A 86 3.99 -12.88 3.21
C TYR A 86 2.61 -12.73 3.83
N LEU A 87 2.26 -13.71 4.66
CA LEU A 87 1.05 -13.71 5.45
C LEU A 87 1.45 -13.80 6.93
N ASN A 88 1.07 -12.79 7.69
CA ASN A 88 1.18 -12.79 9.14
C ASN A 88 -0.21 -13.05 9.73
N THR A 89 -0.35 -14.14 10.48
CA THR A 89 -1.57 -14.44 11.23
C THR A 89 -1.27 -14.52 12.72
N LYS A 90 -2.12 -13.94 13.57
CA LYS A 90 -2.07 -14.28 14.99
C LYS A 90 -2.62 -15.70 15.18
N PRO A 91 -1.93 -16.58 15.92
CA PRO A 91 -2.48 -17.87 16.27
C PRO A 91 -3.76 -17.66 17.08
N THR A 92 -4.90 -18.12 16.57
CA THR A 92 -6.09 -18.26 17.40
C THR A 92 -5.87 -19.50 18.26
N ILE A 93 -5.63 -19.31 19.57
CA ILE A 93 -5.73 -20.41 20.52
C ILE A 93 -7.20 -20.84 20.51
N LYS A 94 -7.52 -21.95 19.85
CA LYS A 94 -8.79 -22.62 20.07
C LYS A 94 -8.74 -23.19 21.48
N GLY A 95 -9.58 -22.67 22.37
CA GLY A 95 -9.80 -23.23 23.70
C GLY A 95 -10.44 -24.62 23.62
#